data_AF-A0A7X4YKK3-F1
#
_entry.id   AF-A0A7X4YKK3-F1
#
_cell.length_a   1.000
_cell.length_b   1.000
_cell.length_c   1.000
_cell.angle_alpha   90.00
_cell.angle_beta   90.00
_cell.angle_gamma   90.00
#
_symmetry.space_group_name_H-M   'P 1'
#
loop_
_entity.id
_entity.type
_entity.pdbx_description
1 polymer ?
#
loop_
_entity_poly.entity_id
_entity_poly.type
_entity_poly.pdbx_seq_one_letter_code
_entity_poly.pdbx_strand_id
1 'polypeptide(L)'
;MYSHAAGVLTRAEIHKIRHYVQHKHADLPKERRAEILADAMQRIVLRQLPELPLELKQQVMRALLRDVVAARGMPVSKSHIFEACMKLDAVRPEVLTPLHKWAEKVLEADIDLRLFREAVEEGRRIAVAPGLGVSAWDALIGAVGSREGAGREGRSWRMTSNRAKRHPVKQRRLSIAVYLGMSLVLSGATLIYGWQLLHPKPAANVPLAPTTIQRPMPVPSLMKQKNALPEQLRFVEVDRSRLVRYLRVKSSLLAEEPYLSAIIKAAKEHDIHPLLLFAITGQEQGFVPRTAKNARKIANNPFNVFYSWKAFNTNIDESARIAGNTINRLSFERPAGVDAVQWINREYAEDVNWSTGVNSILKSMAAQIMTDKKQ
;
A
#
# COMPACT_ATOMS: atom_id res chain seq x y z
N MET A 1 -25.42 -6.78 -0.02
CA MET A 1 -24.08 -7.39 -0.24
C MET A 1 -23.20 -6.32 -0.84
N TYR A 2 -22.39 -5.63 -0.02
CA TYR A 2 -21.48 -4.59 -0.52
C TYR A 2 -20.29 -5.28 -1.20
N SER A 3 -20.12 -5.03 -2.50
CA SER A 3 -19.04 -5.58 -3.32
C SER A 3 -17.70 -5.23 -2.68
N HIS A 4 -16.87 -6.24 -2.43
CA HIS A 4 -15.44 -6.07 -2.17
C HIS A 4 -14.86 -5.05 -3.14
N ALA A 5 -14.14 -4.05 -2.62
CA ALA A 5 -13.41 -3.08 -3.42
C ALA A 5 -12.41 -3.82 -4.32
N ALA A 6 -12.79 -4.06 -5.58
CA ALA A 6 -11.89 -4.61 -6.58
C ALA A 6 -10.68 -3.67 -6.69
N GLY A 7 -9.51 -4.17 -6.26
CA GLY A 7 -8.27 -3.42 -6.35
C GLY A 7 -7.97 -3.13 -7.81
N VAL A 8 -7.69 -1.87 -8.11
CA VAL A 8 -7.29 -1.37 -9.43
C VAL A 8 -5.90 -1.86 -9.80
N LEU A 9 -5.03 -1.97 -8.79
CA LEU A 9 -3.73 -2.59 -8.90
C LEU A 9 -3.52 -3.34 -7.58
N THR A 10 -3.35 -4.66 -7.67
CA THR A 10 -3.12 -5.56 -6.53
C THR A 10 -1.73 -6.19 -6.61
N ARG A 11 -1.23 -6.71 -5.49
CA ARG A 11 0.05 -7.44 -5.46
C ARG A 11 0.06 -8.61 -6.45
N ALA A 12 -1.06 -9.30 -6.59
CA ALA A 12 -1.22 -10.42 -7.51
C ALA A 12 -1.16 -9.97 -8.98
N GLU A 13 -1.80 -8.86 -9.34
CA GLU A 13 -1.75 -8.32 -10.71
C GLU A 13 -0.35 -7.85 -11.09
N ILE A 14 0.37 -7.19 -10.17
CA ILE A 14 1.75 -6.79 -10.39
C ILE A 14 2.64 -8.01 -10.64
N HIS A 15 2.49 -9.06 -9.82
CA HIS A 15 3.22 -10.30 -10.01
C HIS A 15 2.92 -10.93 -11.37
N LYS A 16 1.65 -10.96 -11.80
CA LYS A 16 1.25 -11.43 -13.15
C LYS A 16 1.89 -10.61 -14.27
N ILE A 17 1.84 -9.28 -14.20
CA ILE A 17 2.44 -8.40 -15.21
C ILE A 17 3.96 -8.61 -15.28
N ARG A 18 4.61 -8.71 -14.13
CA ARG A 18 6.05 -8.91 -14.07
C ARG A 18 6.47 -10.28 -14.58
N HIS A 19 5.78 -11.35 -14.21
CA HIS A 19 6.02 -12.70 -14.72
C HIS A 19 5.85 -12.74 -16.26
N TYR A 20 4.81 -12.08 -16.77
CA TYR A 20 4.61 -11.93 -18.22
C TYR A 20 5.79 -11.22 -18.89
N VAL A 21 6.27 -10.11 -18.33
CA VAL A 21 7.42 -9.36 -18.88
C VAL A 21 8.70 -10.20 -18.82
N GLN A 22 8.94 -10.94 -17.73
CA GLN A 22 10.11 -11.82 -17.62
C GLN A 22 10.12 -12.92 -18.67
N HIS A 23 8.98 -13.58 -18.87
CA HIS A 23 8.88 -14.67 -19.84
C HIS A 23 8.92 -14.15 -21.29
N LYS A 24 8.19 -13.08 -21.60
CA LYS A 24 8.09 -12.55 -22.97
C LYS A 24 9.33 -11.79 -23.43
N HIS A 25 10.05 -11.16 -22.50
CA HIS A 25 11.23 -10.35 -22.77
C HIS A 25 12.48 -10.93 -22.07
N ALA A 26 12.61 -12.25 -22.08
CA ALA A 26 13.70 -12.98 -21.42
C ALA A 26 15.09 -12.60 -21.98
N ASP A 27 15.13 -12.23 -23.26
CA ASP A 27 16.27 -11.77 -24.03
C ASP A 27 16.75 -10.35 -23.67
N LEU A 28 15.88 -9.53 -23.07
CA LEU A 28 16.22 -8.16 -22.72
C LEU A 28 17.00 -8.07 -21.40
N PRO A 29 17.92 -7.09 -21.27
CA PRO A 29 18.58 -6.78 -19.99
C PRO A 29 17.57 -6.50 -18.87
N LYS A 30 18.00 -6.76 -17.63
CA LYS A 30 17.18 -6.56 -16.42
C LYS A 30 16.66 -5.13 -16.33
N GLU A 31 17.48 -4.12 -16.64
CA GLU A 31 17.00 -2.73 -16.64
C GLU A 31 15.85 -2.56 -17.62
N ARG A 32 16.01 -3.03 -18.87
CA ARG A 32 15.01 -2.83 -19.93
C ARG A 32 13.67 -3.51 -19.60
N ARG A 33 13.69 -4.70 -19.01
CA ARG A 33 12.50 -5.37 -18.49
C ARG A 33 11.80 -4.56 -17.39
N ALA A 34 12.57 -3.97 -16.48
CA ALA A 34 12.01 -3.13 -15.42
C ALA A 34 11.31 -1.88 -16.01
N GLU A 35 11.81 -1.34 -17.12
CA GLU A 35 11.15 -0.22 -17.82
C GLU A 35 9.81 -0.63 -18.41
N ILE A 36 9.73 -1.82 -19.03
CA ILE A 36 8.49 -2.34 -19.62
C ILE A 36 7.46 -2.60 -18.51
N LEU A 37 7.88 -3.17 -17.39
CA LEU A 37 7.01 -3.35 -16.22
C LEU A 37 6.49 -2.01 -15.70
N ALA A 38 7.39 -1.03 -15.50
CA ALA A 38 7.05 0.30 -15.02
C ALA A 38 6.01 0.99 -15.92
N ASP A 39 6.24 0.96 -17.23
CA ASP A 39 5.31 1.51 -18.23
C ASP A 39 3.95 0.79 -18.19
N ALA A 40 3.94 -0.54 -18.10
CA ALA A 40 2.70 -1.31 -18.00
C ALA A 40 1.90 -0.93 -16.74
N MET A 41 2.56 -0.84 -15.58
CA MET A 41 1.92 -0.45 -14.33
C MET A 41 1.36 0.97 -14.37
N GLN A 42 2.15 1.93 -14.88
CA GLN A 42 1.71 3.31 -15.06
C GLN A 42 0.49 3.39 -15.98
N ARG A 43 0.51 2.68 -17.11
CA ARG A 43 -0.63 2.64 -18.04
C ARG A 43 -1.89 2.08 -17.40
N ILE A 44 -1.77 1.04 -16.57
CA ILE A 44 -2.92 0.46 -15.86
C ILE A 44 -3.52 1.48 -14.89
N VAL A 45 -2.69 2.14 -14.08
CA VAL A 45 -3.17 3.17 -13.14
C VAL A 45 -3.77 4.36 -13.90
N LEU A 46 -3.08 4.88 -14.92
CA LEU A 46 -3.54 6.02 -15.72
C LEU A 46 -4.87 5.75 -16.44
N ARG A 47 -5.12 4.51 -16.89
CA ARG A 47 -6.38 4.10 -17.52
C ARG A 47 -7.56 4.13 -16.55
N GLN A 48 -7.27 4.08 -15.26
CA GLN A 48 -8.26 3.97 -14.19
C GLN A 48 -8.53 5.32 -13.53
N LEU A 49 -7.74 6.35 -13.88
CA LEU A 49 -7.98 7.73 -13.45
C LEU A 49 -9.13 8.36 -14.25
N PRO A 50 -9.80 9.40 -13.69
CA PRO A 50 -10.73 10.23 -14.45
C PRO A 50 -10.07 10.85 -15.68
N GLU A 51 -10.86 11.24 -16.69
CA GLU A 51 -10.37 11.87 -17.93
C GLU A 51 -9.90 13.33 -17.71
N LEU A 52 -8.87 13.48 -16.88
CA LEU A 52 -8.21 14.73 -16.55
C LEU A 52 -7.17 15.11 -17.62
N PRO A 53 -6.81 16.40 -17.74
CA PRO A 53 -5.61 16.85 -18.44
C PRO A 53 -4.36 16.06 -18.02
N LEU A 54 -3.43 15.82 -18.96
CA LEU A 54 -2.27 14.96 -18.75
C LEU A 54 -1.42 15.36 -17.52
N GLU A 55 -1.23 16.65 -17.32
CA GLU A 55 -0.49 17.20 -16.17
C GLU A 55 -1.15 16.81 -14.85
N LEU A 56 -2.48 16.90 -14.77
CA LEU A 56 -3.25 16.55 -13.58
C LEU A 56 -3.30 15.02 -13.38
N LYS A 57 -3.44 14.22 -14.44
CA LYS A 57 -3.31 12.75 -14.35
C LYS A 57 -1.97 12.35 -13.75
N GLN A 58 -0.88 13.00 -14.17
CA GLN A 58 0.47 12.75 -13.63
C GLN A 58 0.61 13.20 -12.17
N GLN A 59 -0.05 14.29 -11.76
CA GLN A 59 -0.09 14.71 -10.36
C GLN A 59 -0.85 13.71 -9.48
N VAL A 60 -2.06 13.29 -9.89
CA VAL A 60 -2.85 12.28 -9.18
C VAL A 60 -2.09 10.97 -9.08
N MET A 61 -1.49 10.50 -10.18
CA MET A 61 -0.69 9.26 -10.18
C MET A 61 0.46 9.34 -9.17
N ARG A 62 1.19 10.46 -9.11
CA ARG A 62 2.27 10.65 -8.14
C ARG A 62 1.75 10.70 -6.70
N ALA A 63 0.65 11.41 -6.44
CA ALA A 63 0.03 11.48 -5.12
C ALA A 63 -0.48 10.11 -4.65
N LEU A 64 -1.12 9.36 -5.55
CA LEU A 64 -1.63 8.03 -5.27
C LEU A 64 -0.51 7.04 -4.97
N LEU A 65 0.58 7.07 -5.76
CA LEU A 65 1.76 6.29 -5.44
C LEU A 65 2.33 6.68 -4.07
N ARG A 66 2.40 8.00 -3.77
CA ARG A 66 2.83 8.52 -2.46
C ARG A 66 1.97 8.02 -1.29
N ASP A 67 0.66 8.02 -1.41
CA ASP A 67 -0.22 7.62 -0.32
C ASP A 67 -0.18 6.11 -0.08
N VAL A 68 -0.08 5.32 -1.15
CA VAL A 68 0.15 3.87 -1.08
C VAL A 68 1.47 3.55 -0.36
N VAL A 69 2.48 4.41 -0.48
CA VAL A 69 3.74 4.32 0.29
C VAL A 69 3.52 4.48 1.78
N ALA A 70 2.74 5.48 2.18
CA ALA A 70 2.53 5.82 3.58
C ALA A 70 1.65 4.79 4.30
N ALA A 71 0.68 4.19 3.59
CA ALA A 71 -0.36 3.34 4.15
C ALA A 71 -0.04 1.83 4.20
N ARG A 72 1.24 1.42 4.09
CA ARG A 72 1.74 0.01 4.14
C ARG A 72 1.57 -0.82 2.86
N GLY A 73 1.59 -0.17 1.69
CA GLY A 73 1.64 -0.86 0.39
C GLY A 73 0.30 -1.39 -0.06
N MET A 74 0.14 -1.43 -1.39
CA MET A 74 -0.92 -2.05 -2.21
C MET A 74 -1.98 -2.90 -1.46
N PRO A 75 -3.28 -2.74 -1.76
CA PRO A 75 -3.81 -2.40 -3.09
C PRO A 75 -4.14 -0.91 -3.32
N VAL A 76 -4.09 -0.50 -4.60
CA VAL A 76 -4.75 0.74 -5.05
C VAL A 76 -6.22 0.42 -5.25
N SER A 77 -7.12 1.03 -4.48
CA SER A 77 -8.56 0.92 -4.66
C SER A 77 -9.12 2.15 -5.39
N LYS A 78 -10.40 2.07 -5.79
CA LYS A 78 -11.18 3.21 -6.30
C LYS A 78 -11.23 4.36 -5.28
N SER A 79 -11.30 4.06 -3.97
CA SER A 79 -11.28 5.09 -2.92
C SER A 79 -9.97 5.88 -2.92
N HIS A 80 -8.81 5.21 -3.07
CA HIS A 80 -7.51 5.89 -3.16
C HIS A 80 -7.42 6.82 -4.39
N ILE A 81 -8.00 6.42 -5.53
CA ILE A 81 -8.07 7.27 -6.73
C ILE A 81 -8.92 8.52 -6.46
N PHE A 82 -10.09 8.33 -5.86
CA PHE A 82 -11.00 9.42 -5.53
C PHE A 82 -10.34 10.41 -4.56
N GLU A 83 -9.77 9.92 -3.47
CA GLU A 83 -9.05 10.74 -2.48
C GLU A 83 -7.86 11.48 -3.08
N ALA A 84 -7.07 10.82 -3.94
CA ALA A 84 -5.95 11.46 -4.63
C ALA A 84 -6.42 12.57 -5.58
N CYS A 85 -7.58 12.42 -6.21
CA CYS A 85 -8.20 13.48 -7.01
C CYS A 85 -8.72 14.63 -6.13
N MET A 86 -9.25 14.34 -4.94
CA MET A 86 -9.73 15.36 -3.99
C MET A 86 -8.62 16.21 -3.37
N LYS A 87 -7.38 15.71 -3.36
CA LYS A 87 -6.21 16.50 -2.97
C LYS A 87 -5.82 17.54 -4.03
N LEU A 88 -6.31 17.39 -5.26
CA LEU A 88 -6.28 18.49 -6.23
C LEU A 88 -7.35 19.52 -5.86
N ASP A 89 -7.26 20.72 -6.43
CA ASP A 89 -8.36 21.68 -6.36
C ASP A 89 -9.58 21.14 -7.13
N ALA A 90 -10.38 20.33 -6.43
CA ALA A 90 -11.54 19.59 -6.92
C ALA A 90 -12.74 20.50 -7.23
N VAL A 91 -12.66 21.79 -6.89
CA VAL A 91 -13.70 22.78 -7.22
C VAL A 91 -13.56 23.24 -8.66
N ARG A 92 -12.36 23.15 -9.24
CA ARG A 92 -12.11 23.52 -10.64
C ARG A 92 -12.94 22.63 -11.57
N PRO A 93 -13.66 23.19 -12.55
CA PRO A 93 -14.45 22.42 -13.51
C PRO A 93 -13.64 21.34 -14.24
N GLU A 94 -12.36 21.62 -14.53
CA GLU A 94 -11.40 20.69 -15.15
C GLU A 94 -11.15 19.41 -14.35
N VAL A 95 -11.40 19.44 -13.04
CA VAL A 95 -11.26 18.28 -12.14
C VAL A 95 -12.63 17.70 -11.80
N LEU A 96 -13.59 18.57 -11.43
CA LEU A 96 -14.90 18.15 -10.95
C LEU A 96 -15.69 17.38 -12.01
N THR A 97 -15.75 17.88 -13.25
CA THR A 97 -16.56 17.27 -14.30
C THR A 97 -16.01 15.90 -14.72
N PRO A 98 -14.70 15.72 -14.96
CA PRO A 98 -14.17 14.38 -15.22
C PRO A 98 -14.31 13.43 -14.03
N LEU A 99 -14.12 13.92 -12.79
CA LEU A 99 -14.25 13.10 -11.59
C LEU A 99 -15.69 12.64 -11.36
N HIS A 100 -16.67 13.50 -11.64
CA HIS A 100 -18.10 13.17 -11.59
C HIS A 100 -18.44 12.05 -12.58
N LYS A 101 -18.11 12.21 -13.87
CA LYS A 101 -18.32 11.17 -14.89
C LYS A 101 -17.62 9.85 -14.54
N TRP A 102 -16.43 9.93 -13.95
CA TRP A 102 -15.70 8.77 -13.49
C TRP A 102 -16.43 8.07 -12.34
N ALA A 103 -16.95 8.82 -11.36
CA ALA A 103 -17.69 8.26 -10.23
C ALA A 103 -18.97 7.55 -10.69
N GLU A 104 -19.72 8.15 -11.62
CA GLU A 104 -20.91 7.53 -12.22
C GLU A 104 -20.58 6.22 -12.92
N LYS A 105 -19.51 6.20 -13.72
CA LYS A 105 -19.03 4.99 -14.40
C LYS A 105 -18.59 3.90 -13.40
N VAL A 106 -17.96 4.30 -12.30
CA VAL A 106 -17.41 3.38 -11.31
C VAL A 106 -18.49 2.78 -10.41
N LEU A 107 -19.54 3.55 -10.11
CA LEU A 107 -20.69 3.17 -9.29
C LEU A 107 -21.85 2.61 -10.13
N GLU A 108 -21.75 2.68 -11.45
CA GLU A 108 -22.80 2.28 -12.40
C GLU A 108 -24.16 2.96 -12.10
N ALA A 109 -24.08 4.22 -11.64
CA ALA A 109 -25.23 5.01 -11.19
C ALA A 109 -25.16 6.43 -11.74
N ASP A 110 -26.32 7.02 -12.04
CA ASP A 110 -26.46 8.42 -12.43
C ASP A 110 -26.50 9.29 -11.17
N ILE A 111 -25.59 10.26 -11.08
CA ILE A 111 -25.40 11.09 -9.88
C ILE A 111 -25.67 12.53 -10.26
N ASP A 112 -26.59 13.20 -9.57
CA ASP A 112 -26.81 14.63 -9.81
C ASP A 112 -25.52 15.43 -9.49
N LEU A 113 -25.10 16.29 -10.42
CA LEU A 113 -23.84 17.04 -10.31
C LEU A 113 -23.80 17.97 -9.08
N ARG A 114 -24.95 18.49 -8.62
CA ARG A 114 -24.99 19.34 -7.41
C ARG A 114 -24.76 18.48 -6.16
N LEU A 115 -25.43 17.33 -6.07
CA LEU A 115 -25.22 16.37 -4.99
C LEU A 115 -23.79 15.84 -4.98
N PHE A 116 -23.22 15.57 -6.16
CA PHE A 116 -21.82 15.18 -6.29
C PHE A 116 -20.88 16.26 -5.74
N ARG A 117 -21.11 17.53 -6.09
CA ARG A 117 -20.34 18.66 -5.57
C ARG A 117 -20.43 18.77 -4.05
N GLU A 118 -21.63 18.65 -3.50
CA GLU A 118 -21.86 18.68 -2.04
C GLU A 118 -21.13 17.53 -1.34
N ALA A 119 -21.20 16.31 -1.89
CA ALA A 119 -20.50 15.16 -1.37
C ALA A 119 -18.97 15.31 -1.44
N VAL A 120 -18.44 15.93 -2.49
CA VAL A 120 -17.00 16.24 -2.62
C VAL A 120 -16.56 17.28 -1.59
N GLU A 121 -17.33 18.35 -1.37
CA GLU A 121 -17.02 19.35 -0.34
C GLU A 121 -17.06 18.75 1.07
N GLU A 122 -18.07 17.93 1.36
CA GLU A 122 -18.20 17.26 2.65
C GLU A 122 -17.08 16.24 2.86
N GLY A 123 -16.75 15.45 1.84
CA GLY A 123 -15.61 14.54 1.87
C GLY A 123 -14.28 15.27 2.12
N ARG A 124 -14.12 16.51 1.62
CA ARG A 124 -12.94 17.33 1.87
C ARG A 124 -12.85 17.77 3.33
N ARG A 125 -13.99 18.10 3.95
CA ARG A 125 -14.04 18.42 5.39
C ARG A 125 -13.68 17.21 6.24
N ILE A 126 -14.20 16.03 5.89
CA ILE A 126 -13.89 14.77 6.59
C ILE A 126 -12.39 14.41 6.45
N ALA A 127 -11.79 14.62 5.27
CA ALA A 127 -10.37 14.38 5.04
C ALA A 127 -9.44 15.26 5.91
N VAL A 128 -9.93 16.42 6.40
CA VAL A 128 -9.21 17.31 7.32
C VAL A 128 -9.40 16.89 8.80
N ALA A 129 -10.35 16.01 9.10
CA ALA A 129 -10.64 15.49 10.45
C ALA A 129 -10.52 13.94 10.51
N PRO A 130 -9.29 13.39 10.63
CA PRO A 130 -9.03 11.95 10.51
C PRO A 130 -9.66 11.05 11.61
N GLY A 131 -10.30 11.63 12.63
CA GLY A 131 -10.80 10.91 13.80
C GLY A 131 -12.04 10.03 13.58
N LEU A 132 -12.71 10.15 12.42
CA LEU A 132 -13.99 9.49 12.15
C LEU A 132 -13.88 8.14 11.44
N GLY A 133 -12.72 7.79 10.86
CA GLY A 133 -12.52 6.50 10.18
C GLY A 133 -13.37 6.27 8.92
N VAL A 134 -14.05 7.32 8.41
CA VAL A 134 -14.87 7.29 7.19
C VAL A 134 -14.08 7.94 6.05
N SER A 135 -14.00 7.28 4.89
CA SER A 135 -13.35 7.87 3.71
C SER A 135 -14.29 8.82 2.98
N ALA A 136 -13.74 9.77 2.21
CA ALA A 136 -14.53 10.63 1.35
C ALA A 136 -15.31 9.84 0.29
N TRP A 137 -14.80 8.67 -0.10
CA TRP A 137 -15.49 7.74 -0.98
C TRP A 137 -16.73 7.10 -0.33
N ASP A 138 -16.65 6.76 0.96
CA ASP A 138 -17.79 6.22 1.71
C ASP A 138 -18.90 7.26 1.89
N ALA A 139 -18.53 8.53 2.08
CA ALA A 139 -19.49 9.63 2.12
C ALA A 139 -20.27 9.78 0.80
N LEU A 140 -19.56 9.65 -0.34
CA LEU A 140 -20.19 9.64 -1.66
C LEU A 140 -21.14 8.44 -1.83
N ILE A 141 -20.70 7.23 -1.47
CA ILE A 141 -21.55 6.03 -1.53
C ILE A 141 -22.81 6.20 -0.67
N GLY A 142 -22.66 6.77 0.53
CA GLY A 142 -23.79 7.07 1.41
C GLY A 142 -24.81 8.01 0.76
N ALA A 143 -24.34 9.11 0.16
CA ALA A 143 -25.19 10.09 -0.53
C ALA A 143 -25.95 9.47 -1.72
N VAL A 144 -25.32 8.57 -2.47
CA VAL A 144 -25.94 7.85 -3.59
C VAL A 144 -26.94 6.80 -3.08
N GLY A 145 -26.58 6.02 -2.06
CA GLY A 145 -27.39 4.93 -1.52
C GLY A 145 -28.68 5.38 -0.82
N SER A 146 -28.69 6.55 -0.19
CA SER A 146 -29.89 7.13 0.41
C SER A 146 -31.03 7.40 -0.60
N ARG A 147 -30.74 7.44 -1.91
CA ARG A 147 -31.75 7.72 -2.95
C ARG A 147 -32.30 6.48 -3.65
N GLU A 148 -31.55 5.37 -3.72
CA GLU A 148 -32.11 4.10 -4.21
C GLU A 148 -33.25 3.59 -3.31
N GLY A 149 -33.22 3.90 -2.01
CA GLY A 149 -34.31 3.65 -1.07
C GLY A 149 -35.51 4.60 -1.23
N ALA A 150 -35.29 5.85 -1.63
CA ALA A 150 -36.33 6.88 -1.75
C ALA A 150 -36.98 6.97 -3.15
N GLY A 151 -36.37 6.39 -4.18
CA GLY A 151 -36.80 6.50 -5.58
C GLY A 151 -37.81 5.46 -6.08
N ARG A 152 -38.36 4.60 -5.21
CA ARG A 152 -39.22 3.46 -5.61
C ARG A 152 -40.74 3.72 -5.63
N GLU A 153 -41.20 4.95 -5.41
CA GLU A 153 -42.63 5.29 -5.46
C GLU A 153 -43.09 6.10 -6.70
N GLY A 154 -42.20 6.42 -7.65
CA GLY A 154 -42.51 7.44 -8.64
C GLY A 154 -42.29 7.08 -10.11
N ARG A 155 -42.59 5.86 -10.58
CA ARG A 155 -42.64 5.59 -12.04
C ARG A 155 -43.82 4.70 -12.41
N SER A 156 -44.88 5.34 -12.92
CA SER A 156 -46.00 4.67 -13.57
C SER A 156 -45.52 3.97 -14.84
N TRP A 157 -45.69 2.65 -14.89
CA TRP A 157 -45.43 1.86 -16.09
C TRP A 157 -46.57 2.11 -17.11
N ARG A 158 -46.29 2.84 -18.20
CA ARG A 158 -47.05 2.68 -19.45
C ARG A 158 -46.65 1.32 -20.04
N MET A 159 -47.51 0.31 -19.86
CA MET A 159 -47.40 -0.94 -20.60
C MET A 159 -47.82 -0.70 -22.06
N THR A 160 -46.87 -0.79 -22.99
CA THR A 160 -47.17 -1.28 -24.34
C THR A 160 -47.32 -2.79 -24.27
N SER A 161 -48.52 -3.26 -24.60
CA SER A 161 -48.86 -4.68 -24.66
C SER A 161 -48.03 -5.39 -25.73
N ASN A 162 -47.36 -6.47 -25.33
CA ASN A 162 -47.13 -7.56 -26.27
C ASN A 162 -47.32 -8.92 -25.59
N ARG A 163 -48.12 -9.72 -26.28
CA ARG A 163 -48.76 -10.95 -25.85
C ARG A 163 -47.82 -12.13 -26.15
N ALA A 164 -47.37 -12.85 -25.12
CA ALA A 164 -46.74 -14.16 -25.32
C ALA A 164 -47.03 -15.12 -24.14
N LYS A 165 -47.93 -16.06 -24.46
CA LYS A 165 -48.10 -17.46 -23.99
C LYS A 165 -47.61 -17.84 -22.58
N ARG A 166 -48.58 -18.15 -21.73
CA ARG A 166 -48.43 -18.80 -20.41
C ARG A 166 -48.21 -20.30 -20.56
N HIS A 167 -47.23 -20.85 -19.85
CA HIS A 167 -47.19 -22.26 -19.43
C HIS A 167 -47.53 -22.34 -17.93
N PRO A 168 -48.28 -23.36 -17.46
CA PRO A 168 -48.65 -23.46 -16.06
C PRO A 168 -47.53 -24.13 -15.25
N VAL A 169 -46.99 -23.44 -14.25
CA VAL A 169 -46.15 -24.04 -13.21
C VAL A 169 -47.02 -24.28 -11.98
N LYS A 170 -47.18 -25.54 -11.60
CA LYS A 170 -47.82 -25.97 -10.34
C LYS A 170 -47.01 -25.44 -9.15
N GLN A 171 -47.48 -24.37 -8.51
CA GLN A 171 -46.96 -23.94 -7.22
C GLN A 171 -47.48 -24.86 -6.11
N ARG A 172 -46.59 -25.64 -5.51
CA ARG A 172 -46.81 -26.30 -4.22
C ARG A 172 -47.01 -25.22 -3.16
N ARG A 173 -48.23 -25.11 -2.63
CA ARG A 173 -48.53 -24.35 -1.42
C ARG A 173 -47.88 -25.08 -0.23
N LEU A 174 -46.68 -24.67 0.18
CA LEU A 174 -46.26 -24.92 1.56
C LEU A 174 -47.05 -23.96 2.45
N SER A 175 -47.82 -24.52 3.39
CA SER A 175 -48.71 -23.79 4.26
C SER A 175 -47.93 -22.85 5.18
N ILE A 176 -48.48 -21.66 5.38
CA ILE A 176 -48.02 -20.59 6.29
C ILE A 176 -47.72 -21.15 7.70
N ALA A 177 -48.34 -22.27 8.08
CA ALA A 177 -48.09 -23.02 9.31
C ALA A 177 -46.62 -23.50 9.46
N VAL A 178 -45.93 -23.83 8.36
CA VAL A 178 -44.52 -24.30 8.41
C VAL A 178 -43.58 -23.15 8.78
N TYR A 179 -43.81 -21.97 8.24
CA TYR A 179 -43.00 -20.78 8.55
C TYR A 179 -43.27 -20.23 9.95
N LEU A 180 -44.52 -20.29 10.42
CA LEU A 180 -44.87 -19.96 11.81
C LEU A 180 -44.22 -20.94 12.81
N GLY A 181 -44.18 -22.23 12.46
CA GLY A 181 -43.49 -23.25 13.27
C GLY A 181 -41.98 -22.99 13.37
N MET A 182 -41.32 -22.69 12.25
CA MET A 182 -39.88 -22.37 12.26
C MET A 182 -39.55 -21.11 13.05
N SER A 183 -40.40 -20.08 12.99
CA SER A 183 -40.17 -18.83 13.72
C SER A 183 -40.29 -19.02 15.24
N LEU A 184 -41.21 -19.86 15.70
CA LEU A 184 -41.36 -20.17 17.13
C LEU A 184 -40.18 -20.97 17.68
N VAL A 185 -39.63 -21.90 16.89
CA VAL A 185 -38.44 -22.67 17.27
C VAL A 185 -37.21 -21.77 17.39
N LEU A 186 -37.01 -20.84 16.46
CA LEU A 186 -35.87 -19.91 16.50
C LEU A 186 -35.93 -18.97 17.71
N SER A 187 -37.10 -18.41 18.00
CA SER A 187 -37.29 -17.53 19.17
C SER A 187 -37.08 -18.28 20.50
N GLY A 188 -37.55 -19.54 20.58
CA GLY A 188 -37.30 -20.40 21.74
C GLY A 188 -35.82 -20.70 21.96
N ALA A 189 -35.09 -21.02 20.89
CA ALA A 189 -33.65 -21.30 20.96
C ALA A 189 -32.85 -20.07 21.43
N THR A 190 -33.22 -18.86 20.98
CA THR A 190 -32.55 -17.62 21.42
C THR A 190 -32.78 -17.29 22.89
N LEU A 191 -33.96 -17.61 23.44
CA LEU A 191 -34.27 -17.40 24.85
C LEU A 191 -33.54 -18.41 25.75
N ILE A 192 -33.45 -19.67 25.34
CA ILE A 192 -32.71 -20.70 26.08
C ILE A 192 -31.20 -20.37 26.10
N TYR A 193 -30.66 -19.91 24.97
CA TYR A 193 -29.26 -19.49 24.88
C TYR A 193 -28.97 -18.26 25.76
N GLY A 194 -29.87 -17.27 25.76
CA GLY A 194 -29.78 -16.10 26.65
C GLY A 194 -29.83 -16.47 28.14
N TRP A 195 -30.69 -17.42 28.52
CA TRP A 195 -30.79 -17.92 29.89
C TRP A 195 -29.51 -18.65 30.35
N GLN A 196 -28.85 -19.40 29.46
CA GLN A 196 -27.60 -20.10 29.77
C GLN A 196 -26.40 -19.15 29.98
N LEU A 197 -26.37 -17.99 29.31
CA LEU A 197 -25.30 -17.01 29.54
C LEU A 197 -25.45 -16.25 30.87
N LEU A 198 -26.67 -16.10 31.37
CA LEU A 198 -26.97 -15.33 32.59
C LEU A 198 -26.83 -16.14 33.89
N HIS A 199 -26.69 -17.47 33.81
CA HIS A 199 -26.46 -18.35 34.95
C HIS A 199 -25.22 -19.24 34.75
N PRO A 200 -24.00 -18.70 34.89
CA PRO A 200 -22.82 -19.55 34.97
C PRO A 200 -22.94 -20.46 36.20
N LYS A 201 -22.70 -21.75 36.01
CA LYS A 201 -22.64 -22.73 37.09
C LYS A 201 -21.57 -22.29 38.11
N PRO A 202 -21.84 -22.35 39.43
CA PRO A 202 -20.82 -22.05 40.42
C PRO A 202 -19.65 -23.04 40.26
N ALA A 203 -18.45 -22.49 40.09
CA ALA A 203 -17.23 -23.28 40.02
C ALA A 203 -17.02 -24.03 41.34
N ALA A 204 -16.73 -25.34 41.24
CA ALA A 204 -16.32 -26.13 42.38
C ALA A 204 -15.05 -25.52 43.02
N ASN A 205 -15.06 -25.32 44.33
CA ASN A 205 -13.94 -24.81 45.11
C ASN A 205 -12.74 -25.75 44.98
N VAL A 206 -11.75 -25.37 44.18
CA VAL A 206 -10.41 -25.97 44.19
C VAL A 206 -9.58 -25.22 45.24
N PRO A 207 -8.98 -25.90 46.23
CA PRO A 207 -8.12 -25.24 47.22
C PRO A 207 -6.91 -24.58 46.56
N LEU A 208 -6.71 -23.28 46.81
CA LEU A 208 -5.55 -22.52 46.37
C LEU A 208 -4.32 -22.94 47.17
N ALA A 209 -3.30 -23.47 46.50
CA ALA A 209 -1.95 -23.56 47.05
C ALA A 209 -1.37 -22.15 47.28
N PRO A 210 -0.51 -21.92 48.29
CA PRO A 210 0.01 -20.60 48.59
C PRO A 210 0.88 -20.07 47.45
N THR A 211 0.39 -19.03 46.79
CA THR A 211 1.12 -18.28 45.77
C THR A 211 2.35 -17.63 46.39
N THR A 212 3.52 -18.19 46.12
CA THR A 212 4.78 -17.48 46.28
C THR A 212 4.76 -16.32 45.30
N ILE A 213 4.81 -15.08 45.80
CA ILE A 213 4.91 -13.88 44.98
C ILE A 213 6.29 -13.90 44.30
N GLN A 214 6.38 -14.53 43.12
CA GLN A 214 7.48 -14.24 42.21
C GLN A 214 7.26 -12.81 41.73
N ARG A 215 8.16 -11.90 42.13
CA ARG A 215 8.25 -10.57 41.52
C ARG A 215 8.28 -10.78 40.00
N PRO A 216 7.37 -10.17 39.23
CA PRO A 216 7.46 -10.23 37.79
C PRO A 216 8.84 -9.70 37.39
N MET A 217 9.63 -10.49 36.67
CA MET A 217 10.77 -9.93 35.95
C MET A 217 10.24 -8.79 35.08
N PRO A 218 10.98 -7.68 34.90
CA PRO A 218 10.55 -6.60 34.03
C PRO A 218 10.30 -7.19 32.65
N VAL A 219 9.03 -7.28 32.25
CA VAL A 219 8.67 -7.53 30.86
C VAL A 219 9.26 -6.33 30.11
N PRO A 220 10.20 -6.52 29.15
CA PRO A 220 10.72 -5.40 28.39
C PRO A 220 9.54 -4.64 27.82
N SER A 221 9.48 -3.33 28.10
CA SER A 221 8.37 -2.49 27.68
C SER A 221 8.08 -2.76 26.21
N LEU A 222 6.81 -3.00 25.87
CA LEU A 222 6.27 -3.07 24.51
C LEU A 222 6.34 -1.68 23.83
N MET A 223 7.49 -1.01 23.88
CA MET A 223 7.85 -0.07 22.84
C MET A 223 7.98 -0.93 21.59
N LYS A 224 6.97 -0.87 20.72
CA LYS A 224 6.97 -1.48 19.39
C LYS A 224 8.33 -1.19 18.76
N GLN A 225 9.23 -2.19 18.70
CA GLN A 225 10.57 -2.00 18.13
C GLN A 225 10.37 -1.36 16.76
N LYS A 226 10.92 -0.16 16.54
CA LYS A 226 10.80 0.56 15.26
C LYS A 226 11.63 -0.13 14.16
N ASN A 227 12.53 -1.02 14.56
CA ASN A 227 13.52 -1.67 13.72
C ASN A 227 13.90 -3.04 14.32
N ALA A 228 13.94 -4.09 13.50
CA ALA A 228 14.32 -5.46 13.87
C ALA A 228 15.63 -5.93 13.20
N LEU A 229 16.39 -4.99 12.64
CA LEU A 229 17.74 -5.25 12.13
C LEU A 229 18.68 -5.65 13.27
N PRO A 230 19.63 -6.56 13.00
CA PRO A 230 20.68 -6.89 13.97
C PRO A 230 21.62 -5.70 14.17
N GLU A 231 22.30 -5.65 15.31
CA GLU A 231 23.11 -4.50 15.76
C GLU A 231 24.12 -4.03 14.70
N GLN A 232 24.79 -4.96 14.01
CA GLN A 232 25.76 -4.61 12.96
C GLN A 232 25.16 -3.91 11.73
N LEU A 233 23.83 -3.93 11.55
CA LEU A 233 23.11 -3.23 10.48
C LEU A 233 22.33 -2.02 11.00
N ARG A 234 22.46 -1.67 12.28
CA ARG A 234 21.87 -0.46 12.87
C ARG A 234 22.73 0.76 12.59
N PHE A 235 22.19 1.94 12.86
CA PHE A 235 22.87 3.17 12.52
C PHE A 235 24.16 3.33 13.32
N VAL A 236 25.25 3.62 12.59
CA VAL A 236 26.52 4.10 13.13
C VAL A 236 26.97 5.28 12.30
N GLU A 237 27.68 6.22 12.93
CA GLU A 237 28.33 7.28 12.19
C GLU A 237 29.46 6.68 11.33
N VAL A 238 29.56 7.14 10.08
CA VAL A 238 30.55 6.66 9.11
C VAL A 238 31.48 7.82 8.72
N ASP A 239 32.75 7.52 8.44
CA ASP A 239 33.68 8.51 7.89
C ASP A 239 33.17 9.00 6.52
N ARG A 240 32.59 10.21 6.52
CA ARG A 240 32.00 10.83 5.33
C ARG A 240 33.03 11.08 4.24
N SER A 241 34.26 11.42 4.61
CA SER A 241 35.34 11.69 3.65
C SER A 241 35.74 10.42 2.91
N ARG A 242 35.85 9.30 3.62
CA ARG A 242 36.12 7.99 3.00
C ARG A 242 34.95 7.49 2.16
N LEU A 243 33.71 7.69 2.62
CA LEU A 243 32.50 7.36 1.83
C LEU A 243 32.43 8.15 0.53
N VAL A 244 32.63 9.47 0.57
CA VAL A 244 32.67 10.32 -0.64
C VAL A 244 33.77 9.86 -1.59
N ARG A 245 34.96 9.53 -1.07
CA ARG A 245 36.06 9.00 -1.89
C ARG A 245 35.68 7.69 -2.57
N TYR A 246 35.09 6.75 -1.83
CA TYR A 246 34.61 5.48 -2.37
C TYR A 246 33.61 5.70 -3.52
N LEU A 247 32.62 6.58 -3.31
CA LEU A 247 31.60 6.88 -4.32
C LEU A 247 32.20 7.60 -5.56
N ARG A 248 33.17 8.50 -5.37
CA ARG A 248 33.87 9.18 -6.48
C ARG A 248 34.67 8.21 -7.35
N VAL A 249 35.31 7.19 -6.78
CA VAL A 249 35.98 6.12 -7.54
C VAL A 249 35.00 5.39 -8.45
N LYS A 250 33.73 5.27 -8.04
CA LYS A 250 32.64 4.71 -8.86
C LYS A 250 32.03 5.71 -9.83
N SER A 251 32.58 6.91 -9.96
CA SER A 251 31.99 8.03 -10.71
C SER A 251 30.54 8.33 -10.31
N SER A 252 30.19 8.08 -9.04
CA SER A 252 28.83 8.17 -8.53
C SER A 252 28.36 9.62 -8.39
N LEU A 253 27.14 9.89 -8.84
CA LEU A 253 26.45 11.15 -8.55
C LEU A 253 26.03 11.26 -7.07
N LEU A 254 25.89 10.12 -6.37
CA LEU A 254 25.51 10.06 -4.96
C LEU A 254 26.58 10.59 -4.00
N ALA A 255 27.79 10.88 -4.51
CA ALA A 255 28.85 11.55 -3.77
C ALA A 255 28.60 13.07 -3.57
N GLU A 256 27.60 13.63 -4.25
CA GLU A 256 27.24 15.05 -4.20
C GLU A 256 26.01 15.31 -3.33
N GLU A 257 25.85 16.57 -2.94
CA GLU A 257 24.61 17.04 -2.36
C GLU A 257 23.54 17.29 -3.43
N PRO A 258 22.25 17.08 -3.12
CA PRO A 258 21.71 16.70 -1.80
C PRO A 258 21.74 15.19 -1.51
N TYR A 259 22.25 14.37 -2.44
CA TYR A 259 22.09 12.92 -2.42
C TYR A 259 22.78 12.25 -1.22
N LEU A 260 24.03 12.64 -0.96
CA LEU A 260 24.81 12.08 0.13
C LEU A 260 24.11 12.31 1.49
N SER A 261 23.78 13.56 1.80
CA SER A 261 23.17 13.90 3.09
C SER A 261 21.76 13.34 3.23
N ALA A 262 20.95 13.31 2.16
CA ALA A 262 19.62 12.72 2.21
C ALA A 262 19.65 11.22 2.56
N ILE A 263 20.57 10.45 1.98
CA ILE A 263 20.71 9.02 2.28
C ILE A 263 21.20 8.80 3.72
N ILE A 264 22.20 9.57 4.19
CA ILE A 264 22.70 9.47 5.57
C ILE A 264 21.62 9.88 6.58
N LYS A 265 20.87 10.94 6.29
CA LYS A 265 19.74 11.40 7.11
C LYS A 265 18.68 10.30 7.22
N ALA A 266 18.27 9.71 6.10
CA ALA A 266 17.31 8.61 6.11
C ALA A 266 17.83 7.40 6.90
N ALA A 267 19.12 7.05 6.76
CA ALA A 267 19.75 5.99 7.53
C ALA A 267 19.63 6.26 9.04
N LYS A 268 19.92 7.49 9.48
CA LYS A 268 19.82 7.92 10.88
C LYS A 268 18.39 7.86 11.41
N GLU A 269 17.42 8.40 10.67
CA GLU A 269 16.01 8.47 11.08
C GLU A 269 15.35 7.09 11.24
N HIS A 270 15.84 6.10 10.49
CA HIS A 270 15.32 4.73 10.48
C HIS A 270 16.20 3.76 11.28
N ASP A 271 17.29 4.24 11.89
CA ASP A 271 18.26 3.44 12.63
C ASP A 271 18.88 2.32 11.77
N ILE A 272 19.27 2.65 10.54
CA ILE A 272 19.86 1.75 9.55
C ILE A 272 21.31 2.16 9.32
N HIS A 273 22.21 1.18 9.17
CA HIS A 273 23.60 1.44 8.81
C HIS A 273 23.70 2.21 7.48
N PRO A 274 24.36 3.39 7.41
CA PRO A 274 24.42 4.19 6.17
C PRO A 274 24.95 3.40 4.96
N LEU A 275 26.00 2.61 5.17
CA LEU A 275 26.57 1.76 4.11
C LEU A 275 25.59 0.71 3.56
N LEU A 276 24.59 0.25 4.33
CA LEU A 276 23.57 -0.67 3.80
C LEU A 276 22.70 0.03 2.76
N LEU A 277 22.28 1.27 3.01
CA LEU A 277 21.52 2.05 2.03
C LEU A 277 22.34 2.29 0.76
N PHE A 278 23.61 2.70 0.89
CA PHE A 278 24.48 2.86 -0.27
C PHE A 278 24.74 1.54 -1.01
N ALA A 279 24.90 0.42 -0.30
CA ALA A 279 25.08 -0.89 -0.92
C ALA A 279 23.85 -1.30 -1.75
N ILE A 280 22.64 -1.00 -1.26
CA ILE A 280 21.41 -1.19 -2.03
C ILE A 280 21.43 -0.33 -3.30
N THR A 281 21.81 0.96 -3.24
CA THR A 281 21.93 1.78 -4.47
C THR A 281 23.00 1.26 -5.44
N GLY A 282 24.07 0.65 -4.91
CA GLY A 282 25.09 -0.04 -5.68
C GLY A 282 24.51 -1.24 -6.44
N GLN A 283 23.73 -2.07 -5.76
CA GLN A 283 23.08 -3.24 -6.34
C GLN A 283 21.99 -2.86 -7.35
N GLU A 284 21.22 -1.80 -7.08
CA GLU A 284 20.06 -1.40 -7.89
C GLU A 284 20.44 -0.58 -9.13
N GLN A 285 21.41 0.31 -9.00
CA GLN A 285 21.72 1.34 -10.00
C GLN A 285 23.22 1.53 -10.23
N GLY A 286 24.07 0.61 -9.77
CA GLY A 286 25.52 0.71 -9.95
C GLY A 286 26.12 1.97 -9.33
N PHE A 287 25.55 2.46 -8.22
CA PHE A 287 25.88 3.74 -7.59
C PHE A 287 25.56 4.99 -8.44
N VAL A 288 24.77 4.87 -9.50
CA VAL A 288 24.37 5.99 -10.35
C VAL A 288 25.59 6.73 -10.96
N PRO A 289 26.30 6.13 -11.92
CA PRO A 289 27.41 6.78 -12.59
C PRO A 289 26.95 8.07 -13.28
N ARG A 290 27.75 9.14 -13.18
CA ARG A 290 27.45 10.45 -13.80
C ARG A 290 27.26 10.39 -15.31
N THR A 291 27.91 9.44 -15.96
CA THR A 291 27.87 9.22 -17.41
C THR A 291 26.57 8.56 -17.86
N ALA A 292 25.73 8.06 -16.95
CA ALA A 292 24.46 7.44 -17.30
C ALA A 292 23.50 8.47 -17.91
N LYS A 293 22.83 8.10 -19.02
CA LYS A 293 21.90 8.95 -19.81
C LYS A 293 20.79 9.62 -18.99
N ASN A 294 20.50 9.15 -17.77
CA ASN A 294 19.49 9.71 -16.87
C ASN A 294 20.00 9.86 -15.42
N ALA A 295 21.31 10.02 -15.19
CA ALA A 295 21.92 9.99 -13.86
C ALA A 295 21.17 10.83 -12.81
N ARG A 296 20.78 12.07 -13.13
CA ARG A 296 20.01 12.94 -12.20
C ARG A 296 18.64 12.37 -11.83
N LYS A 297 17.90 11.81 -12.79
CA LYS A 297 16.59 11.18 -12.53
C LYS A 297 16.74 9.87 -11.74
N ILE A 298 17.79 9.11 -12.02
CA ILE A 298 18.09 7.88 -11.27
C ILE A 298 18.47 8.23 -9.83
N ALA A 299 19.30 9.26 -9.63
CA ALA A 299 19.73 9.71 -8.31
C ALA A 299 18.57 10.22 -7.43
N ASN A 300 17.44 10.57 -8.02
CA ASN A 300 16.22 10.89 -7.28
C ASN A 300 15.48 9.66 -6.72
N ASN A 301 15.69 8.47 -7.28
CA ASN A 301 15.20 7.19 -6.77
C ASN A 301 16.24 6.08 -7.03
N PRO A 302 17.40 6.11 -6.35
CA PRO A 302 18.50 5.19 -6.62
C PRO A 302 18.26 3.79 -6.04
N PHE A 303 17.21 3.63 -5.24
CA PHE A 303 16.81 2.39 -4.58
C PHE A 303 15.79 1.58 -5.38
N ASN A 304 15.30 2.10 -6.52
CA ASN A 304 14.16 1.53 -7.25
C ASN A 304 12.93 1.28 -6.37
N VAL A 305 12.68 2.13 -5.37
CA VAL A 305 11.44 2.02 -4.58
C VAL A 305 10.24 2.21 -5.52
N PHE A 306 9.18 1.42 -5.29
CA PHE A 306 8.07 1.29 -6.24
C PHE A 306 8.53 0.90 -7.63
N TYR A 307 9.20 -0.24 -7.73
CA TYR A 307 9.57 -0.94 -8.96
C TYR A 307 10.75 -0.34 -9.72
N SER A 308 10.74 0.98 -9.96
CA SER A 308 11.77 1.65 -10.73
C SER A 308 11.67 3.17 -10.59
N TRP A 309 12.80 3.87 -10.69
CA TRP A 309 12.83 5.32 -10.87
C TRP A 309 12.02 5.83 -12.08
N LYS A 310 11.73 4.97 -13.07
CA LYS A 310 10.85 5.28 -14.20
C LYS A 310 9.37 5.22 -13.83
N ALA A 311 9.00 4.21 -13.02
CA ALA A 311 7.65 4.06 -12.51
C ALA A 311 7.31 5.16 -11.50
N PHE A 312 8.28 5.47 -10.64
CA PHE A 312 8.15 6.43 -9.56
C PHE A 312 9.43 7.27 -9.46
N ASN A 313 9.39 8.47 -10.03
CA ASN A 313 10.44 9.46 -9.84
C ASN A 313 9.98 10.50 -8.81
N THR A 314 10.82 10.77 -7.82
CA THR A 314 10.54 11.76 -6.77
C THR A 314 11.81 12.58 -6.49
N ASN A 315 12.10 12.94 -5.24
CA ASN A 315 13.37 13.46 -4.77
C ASN A 315 14.08 12.42 -3.88
N ILE A 316 15.37 12.63 -3.65
CA ILE A 316 16.19 11.68 -2.89
C ILE A 316 15.74 11.53 -1.43
N ASP A 317 15.32 12.61 -0.76
CA ASP A 317 14.80 12.53 0.61
C ASP A 317 13.62 11.56 0.70
N GLU A 318 12.66 11.69 -0.23
CA GLU A 318 11.49 10.84 -0.27
C GLU A 318 11.87 9.39 -0.60
N SER A 319 12.66 9.13 -1.65
CA SER A 319 13.02 7.75 -2.01
C SER A 319 13.89 7.06 -0.95
N ALA A 320 14.81 7.77 -0.29
CA ALA A 320 15.62 7.25 0.80
C ALA A 320 14.79 6.93 2.06
N ARG A 321 13.86 7.82 2.43
CA ARG A 321 12.90 7.58 3.53
C ARG A 321 12.05 6.35 3.25
N ILE A 322 11.61 6.17 2.01
CA ILE A 322 10.82 5.00 1.60
C ILE A 322 11.63 3.71 1.72
N ALA A 323 12.88 3.75 1.24
CA ALA A 323 13.79 2.62 1.37
C ALA A 323 13.99 2.24 2.84
N GLY A 324 14.22 3.21 3.72
CA GLY A 324 14.36 2.98 5.15
C GLY A 324 13.13 2.35 5.81
N ASN A 325 11.93 2.88 5.54
CA ASN A 325 10.68 2.29 6.03
C ASN A 325 10.47 0.86 5.51
N THR A 326 10.81 0.62 4.25
CA THR A 326 10.68 -0.71 3.63
C THR A 326 11.61 -1.71 4.28
N ILE A 327 12.88 -1.35 4.51
CA ILE A 327 13.87 -2.20 5.18
C ILE A 327 13.41 -2.57 6.58
N ASN A 328 12.99 -1.59 7.38
CA ASN A 328 12.53 -1.86 8.74
C ASN A 328 11.31 -2.77 8.73
N ARG A 329 10.31 -2.47 7.89
CA ARG A 329 9.12 -3.33 7.74
C ARG A 329 9.48 -4.77 7.38
N LEU A 330 10.40 -4.95 6.43
CA LEU A 330 10.80 -6.28 5.98
C LEU A 330 11.75 -6.98 6.98
N SER A 331 12.38 -6.25 7.89
CA SER A 331 13.27 -6.86 8.90
C SER A 331 12.53 -7.63 10.00
N PHE A 332 11.25 -7.34 10.24
CA PHE A 332 10.46 -8.00 11.28
C PHE A 332 10.25 -9.49 11.00
N GLU A 333 9.99 -10.24 12.08
CA GLU A 333 9.72 -11.68 12.07
C GLU A 333 10.85 -12.53 11.48
N ARG A 334 12.05 -11.94 11.37
CA ARG A 334 13.25 -12.65 10.94
C ARG A 334 13.58 -13.78 11.91
N PRO A 335 13.63 -15.05 11.46
CA PRO A 335 14.05 -16.15 12.31
C PRO A 335 15.50 -15.97 12.79
N ALA A 336 15.80 -16.51 13.97
CA ALA A 336 17.17 -16.55 14.47
C ALA A 336 18.10 -17.29 13.48
N GLY A 337 19.32 -16.79 13.29
CA GLY A 337 20.31 -17.38 12.38
C GLY A 337 20.12 -17.08 10.89
N VAL A 338 19.00 -16.49 10.47
CA VAL A 338 18.80 -16.06 9.07
C VAL A 338 19.44 -14.70 8.83
N ASP A 339 20.19 -14.56 7.74
CA ASP A 339 20.79 -13.28 7.32
C ASP A 339 19.71 -12.21 7.10
N ALA A 340 19.96 -11.01 7.60
CA ALA A 340 18.97 -9.94 7.59
C ALA A 340 18.69 -9.42 6.17
N VAL A 341 19.71 -9.32 5.31
CA VAL A 341 19.55 -8.85 3.94
C VAL A 341 18.86 -9.93 3.09
N GLN A 342 19.20 -11.21 3.29
CA GLN A 342 18.48 -12.34 2.70
C GLN A 342 17.01 -12.36 3.12
N TRP A 343 16.72 -12.13 4.40
CA TRP A 343 15.35 -12.05 4.89
C TRP A 343 14.58 -10.93 4.20
N ILE A 344 15.17 -9.72 4.11
CA ILE A 344 14.58 -8.58 3.40
C ILE A 344 14.30 -8.93 1.93
N ASN A 345 15.20 -9.66 1.28
CA ASN A 345 15.09 -10.02 -0.14
C ASN A 345 13.80 -10.79 -0.48
N ARG A 346 13.20 -11.50 0.48
CA ARG A 346 11.95 -12.27 0.27
C ARG A 346 10.81 -11.41 -0.32
N GLU A 347 10.82 -10.11 -0.06
CA GLU A 347 9.83 -9.16 -0.57
C GLU A 347 10.42 -7.93 -1.25
N TYR A 348 11.72 -7.64 -1.08
CA TYR A 348 12.33 -6.44 -1.65
C TYR A 348 12.57 -6.58 -3.15
N ALA A 349 13.19 -7.69 -3.58
CA ALA A 349 13.51 -7.97 -4.96
C ALA A 349 13.14 -9.42 -5.31
N GLU A 350 12.88 -9.70 -6.59
CA GLU A 350 12.62 -11.07 -7.05
C GLU A 350 13.89 -11.85 -7.38
N ASP A 351 14.99 -11.12 -7.57
CA ASP A 351 16.28 -11.71 -7.84
C ASP A 351 16.78 -12.40 -6.56
N VAL A 352 16.78 -13.73 -6.57
CA VAL A 352 17.22 -14.56 -5.45
C VAL A 352 18.66 -14.24 -5.01
N ASN A 353 19.49 -13.72 -5.92
CA ASN A 353 20.87 -13.34 -5.65
C ASN A 353 21.04 -11.85 -5.27
N TRP A 354 19.96 -11.08 -5.19
CA TRP A 354 20.03 -9.67 -4.82
C TRP A 354 20.70 -9.46 -3.46
N SER A 355 20.35 -10.27 -2.45
CA SER A 355 20.96 -10.18 -1.12
C SER A 355 22.46 -10.48 -1.15
N THR A 356 22.89 -11.42 -1.98
CA THR A 356 24.31 -11.74 -2.19
C THR A 356 25.06 -10.53 -2.75
N GLY A 357 24.48 -9.85 -3.74
CA GLY A 357 25.05 -8.64 -4.32
C GLY A 357 25.15 -7.50 -3.30
N VAL A 358 24.06 -7.22 -2.56
CA VAL A 358 24.06 -6.21 -1.49
C VAL A 358 25.09 -6.52 -0.41
N ASN A 359 25.14 -7.75 0.10
CA ASN A 359 26.09 -8.16 1.14
C ASN A 359 27.54 -8.06 0.65
N SER A 360 27.81 -8.44 -0.60
CA SER A 360 29.14 -8.29 -1.21
C SER A 360 29.58 -6.82 -1.25
N ILE A 361 28.70 -5.94 -1.74
CA ILE A 361 28.97 -4.50 -1.79
C ILE A 361 29.15 -3.92 -0.39
N LEU A 362 28.26 -4.24 0.55
CA LEU A 362 28.33 -3.77 1.93
C LEU A 362 29.65 -4.17 2.59
N LYS A 363 30.07 -5.43 2.44
CA LYS A 363 31.36 -5.92 2.95
C LYS A 363 32.54 -5.15 2.35
N SER A 364 32.52 -4.92 1.03
CA SER A 364 33.55 -4.11 0.36
C SER A 364 33.60 -2.67 0.88
N MET A 365 32.44 -2.06 1.14
CA MET A 365 32.37 -0.70 1.66
C MET A 365 32.89 -0.63 3.10
N ALA A 366 32.42 -1.52 3.97
CA ALA A 366 32.85 -1.58 5.37
C ALA A 366 34.38 -1.77 5.47
N ALA A 367 34.95 -2.67 4.67
CA ALA A 367 36.39 -2.93 4.66
C ALA A 367 37.26 -1.75 4.18
N GLN A 368 36.71 -0.78 3.44
CA GLN A 368 37.47 0.38 2.95
C GLN A 368 37.19 1.67 3.74
N ILE A 369 35.99 1.77 4.31
CA ILE A 369 35.52 2.99 4.97
C ILE A 369 35.70 2.89 6.49
N MET A 370 35.39 1.74 7.09
CA MET A 370 35.32 1.57 8.55
C MET A 370 36.61 1.03 9.18
N THR A 371 37.55 0.50 8.40
CA THR A 371 38.84 0.04 8.93
C THR A 371 39.81 1.21 8.98
N ASP A 372 40.38 1.49 10.14
CA ASP A 372 41.51 2.40 10.22
C ASP A 372 42.71 1.75 9.54
N LYS A 373 43.08 2.25 8.36
CA LYS A 373 44.44 2.06 7.89
C LYS A 373 45.33 2.81 8.87
N LYS A 374 45.92 2.07 9.83
CA LYS A 374 47.20 2.47 10.40
C LYS A 374 48.14 2.66 9.20
N GLN A 375 48.40 3.91 8.84
CA GLN A 375 49.54 4.27 8.00
C GLN A 375 50.78 4.29 8.87
#